data_AF-E9GN77-F1
#
_entry.id   AF-E9GN77-F1
#
_cell.length_a   1.000
_cell.length_b   1.000
_cell.length_c   1.000
_cell.angle_alpha   90.00
_cell.angle_beta   90.00
_cell.angle_gamma   90.00
#
_symmetry.space_group_name_H-M   'P 1'
#
loop_
_entity.id
_entity.type
_entity.pdbx_description
1 polymer ?
#
loop_
_entity_poly.entity_id
_entity_poly.type
_entity_poly.pdbx_seq_one_letter_code
_entity_poly.pdbx_strand_id
1 'polypeptide(L)'
;RMKITQRTEPVSKINEHALVQIGTGDGDSKAKKIQVNDLLSVIAKKTRLGALSKTVKQAKSRTQTLKVPLEKPQALRVERAAGYEKVKDEISRWDDTVKGNRNAEQLIFPLNQPSLKMCSSKEFTSKFKPKTPLEQQISELLRGNKNVQAEDQALTSMSLKEALERRKELAKSRALQSYQETKARRQNKIKSKTYHRLLKREKMKNHVKEFEALKEHDPEKALEKLEQLDKKRIEERMTLKHKGAGKWAKLQAIRSKYDENARESLADQLRIGKEVTRKVKKSDDESDED
;
A
#
# COMPACT_ATOMS: atom_id res chain seq x y z
N ARG A 1 25.95 -49.99 -37.49
CA ARG A 1 24.84 -50.44 -38.36
C ARG A 1 24.89 -49.64 -39.65
N MET A 2 25.23 -50.28 -40.78
CA MET A 2 25.35 -49.61 -42.08
C MET A 2 24.00 -49.11 -42.58
N LYS A 3 23.96 -47.91 -43.18
CA LYS A 3 22.75 -47.38 -43.84
C LYS A 3 22.69 -47.95 -45.26
N ILE A 4 21.68 -48.76 -45.52
CA ILE A 4 21.36 -49.27 -46.85
C ILE A 4 20.74 -48.11 -47.65
N THR A 5 21.34 -47.74 -48.78
CA THR A 5 20.76 -46.78 -49.72
C THR A 5 19.69 -47.48 -50.54
N GLN A 6 18.42 -47.08 -50.38
CA GLN A 6 17.34 -47.53 -51.24
C GLN A 6 17.27 -46.67 -52.51
N ARG A 7 17.14 -47.32 -53.65
CA ARG A 7 16.99 -46.69 -54.97
C ARG A 7 15.56 -46.16 -55.11
N THR A 8 15.41 -44.87 -55.40
CA THR A 8 14.10 -44.25 -55.67
C THR A 8 13.76 -44.42 -57.14
N GLU A 9 12.64 -45.06 -57.45
CA GLU A 9 12.09 -45.07 -58.82
C GLU A 9 11.32 -43.76 -59.11
N PRO A 10 11.38 -43.26 -60.35
CA PRO A 10 10.62 -42.08 -60.73
C PRO A 10 9.11 -42.39 -60.76
N VAL A 11 8.33 -41.60 -60.02
CA VAL A 11 6.87 -41.70 -59.98
C VAL A 11 6.29 -41.16 -61.29
N SER A 12 5.52 -41.99 -62.01
CA SER A 12 4.93 -41.68 -63.33
C SER A 12 3.64 -40.84 -63.28
N LYS A 13 3.18 -40.42 -62.10
CA LYS A 13 1.99 -39.57 -61.94
C LYS A 13 2.39 -38.12 -61.69
N ILE A 14 2.26 -37.30 -62.73
CA ILE A 14 2.36 -35.84 -62.65
C ILE A 14 1.06 -35.34 -61.99
N ASN A 15 1.18 -34.64 -60.86
CA ASN A 15 0.03 -34.03 -60.19
C ASN A 15 -0.43 -32.79 -60.95
N GLU A 16 -1.65 -32.81 -61.50
CA GLU A 16 -2.24 -31.74 -62.32
C GLU A 16 -2.46 -30.41 -61.58
N HIS A 17 -2.42 -30.43 -60.25
CA HIS A 17 -2.56 -29.23 -59.42
C HIS A 17 -1.21 -28.69 -58.92
N ALA A 18 -0.09 -29.31 -59.29
CA ALA A 18 1.21 -28.71 -59.07
C ALA A 18 1.36 -27.53 -60.04
N LEU A 19 1.25 -26.29 -59.53
CA LEU A 19 1.55 -25.09 -60.32
C LEU A 19 2.96 -25.24 -60.90
N VAL A 20 3.04 -25.39 -62.22
CA VAL A 20 4.30 -25.42 -62.97
C VAL A 20 5.07 -24.14 -62.63
N GLN A 21 6.29 -24.30 -62.12
CA GLN A 21 7.21 -23.18 -61.94
C GLN A 21 7.68 -22.74 -63.31
N ILE A 22 7.05 -21.71 -63.88
CA ILE A 22 7.54 -21.08 -65.10
C ILE A 22 8.79 -20.27 -64.70
N GLY A 23 9.96 -20.84 -64.98
CA GLY A 23 11.24 -20.16 -64.92
C GLY A 23 11.81 -20.04 -66.33
N THR A 24 12.07 -18.81 -66.77
CA THR A 24 13.05 -18.54 -67.82
C THR A 24 14.13 -17.66 -67.21
N GLY A 25 15.36 -18.13 -67.23
CA GLY A 25 16.55 -17.32 -66.99
C GLY A 25 17.42 -17.81 -65.83
N ASP A 26 18.60 -18.28 -66.20
CA ASP A 26 19.76 -18.58 -65.36
C ASP A 26 20.21 -17.32 -64.57
N GLY A 27 20.55 -17.46 -63.29
CA GLY A 27 21.15 -16.38 -62.47
C GLY A 27 20.34 -15.86 -61.26
N ASP A 28 20.79 -16.25 -60.07
CA ASP A 28 20.70 -15.59 -58.75
C ASP A 28 19.41 -14.87 -58.28
N SER A 29 18.23 -15.32 -58.72
CA SER A 29 16.96 -14.85 -58.16
C SER A 29 16.14 -16.02 -57.67
N LYS A 30 16.18 -16.27 -56.35
CA LYS A 30 15.25 -17.19 -55.66
C LYS A 30 13.83 -16.91 -56.16
N ALA A 31 13.28 -17.84 -56.95
CA ALA A 31 11.93 -17.76 -57.48
C ALA A 31 10.95 -17.37 -56.37
N LYS A 32 10.36 -16.16 -56.45
CA LYS A 32 9.36 -15.68 -55.48
C LYS A 32 8.13 -16.57 -55.61
N LYS A 33 8.03 -17.59 -54.74
CA LYS A 33 6.85 -18.46 -54.64
C LYS A 33 5.66 -17.59 -54.27
N ILE A 34 4.67 -17.50 -55.16
CA ILE A 34 3.45 -16.73 -54.96
C ILE A 34 2.79 -17.19 -53.65
N GLN A 35 2.68 -16.29 -52.67
CA GLN A 35 2.06 -16.62 -51.39
C GLN A 35 0.54 -16.44 -51.46
N VAL A 36 -0.20 -17.17 -50.64
CA VAL A 36 -1.67 -17.03 -50.53
C VAL A 36 -2.06 -15.57 -50.26
N ASN A 37 -1.25 -14.85 -49.47
CA ASN A 37 -1.46 -13.42 -49.20
C ASN A 37 -1.37 -12.54 -50.46
N ASP A 38 -0.48 -12.87 -51.40
CA ASP A 38 -0.32 -12.11 -52.65
C ASP A 38 -1.54 -12.29 -53.55
N LEU A 39 -2.06 -13.51 -53.65
CA LEU A 39 -3.31 -13.82 -54.35
C LEU A 39 -4.51 -13.14 -53.70
N LEU A 40 -4.58 -13.13 -52.36
CA LEU A 40 -5.63 -12.45 -51.61
C LEU A 40 -5.62 -10.94 -51.81
N SER A 41 -4.45 -10.33 -52.06
CA SER A 41 -4.32 -8.89 -52.33
C SER A 41 -4.92 -8.50 -53.69
N VAL A 42 -4.76 -9.37 -54.71
CA VAL A 42 -5.34 -9.18 -56.05
C VAL A 42 -6.85 -9.45 -56.03
N ILE A 43 -7.29 -10.48 -55.32
CA ILE A 43 -8.71 -10.84 -55.18
C ILE A 43 -9.48 -9.78 -54.38
N ALA A 44 -8.85 -9.17 -53.36
CA ALA A 44 -9.46 -8.10 -52.57
C ALA A 44 -9.79 -6.84 -53.38
N LYS A 45 -9.09 -6.58 -54.49
CA LYS A 45 -9.37 -5.44 -55.39
C LYS A 45 -10.66 -5.64 -56.20
N LYS A 46 -11.15 -6.87 -56.35
CA LYS A 46 -12.42 -7.17 -57.03
C LYS A 46 -13.57 -7.07 -56.03
N THR A 47 -14.47 -6.10 -56.22
CA THR A 47 -15.58 -5.78 -55.31
C THR A 47 -16.50 -6.97 -55.01
N ARG A 48 -16.72 -7.86 -55.98
CA ARG A 48 -17.55 -9.08 -55.83
C ARG A 48 -16.89 -10.21 -55.03
N LEU A 49 -15.57 -10.17 -54.80
CA LEU A 49 -14.80 -11.26 -54.16
C LEU A 49 -14.18 -10.85 -52.80
N GLY A 50 -14.51 -9.66 -52.28
CA GLY A 50 -14.00 -9.18 -51.00
C GLY A 50 -14.39 -10.06 -49.79
N ALA A 51 -15.55 -10.73 -49.85
CA ALA A 51 -16.00 -11.66 -48.81
C ALA A 51 -15.07 -12.89 -48.70
N LEU A 52 -14.61 -13.43 -49.83
CA LEU A 52 -13.68 -14.55 -49.88
C LEU A 52 -12.31 -14.19 -49.27
N SER A 53 -11.83 -12.97 -49.50
CA SER A 53 -10.58 -12.50 -48.90
C SER A 53 -10.68 -12.45 -47.36
N LYS A 54 -11.84 -12.04 -46.83
CA LYS A 54 -12.11 -12.00 -45.39
C LYS A 54 -12.22 -13.40 -44.79
N THR A 55 -12.93 -14.33 -45.43
CA THR A 55 -13.08 -15.71 -44.92
C THR A 55 -11.74 -16.45 -44.90
N VAL A 56 -10.88 -16.28 -45.91
CA VAL A 56 -9.55 -16.90 -45.91
C VAL A 56 -8.64 -16.30 -44.84
N LYS A 57 -8.70 -14.97 -44.61
CA LYS A 57 -7.96 -14.34 -43.50
C LYS A 57 -8.46 -14.81 -42.13
N GLN A 58 -9.78 -14.95 -41.97
CA GLN A 58 -10.39 -15.46 -40.74
C GLN A 58 -10.10 -16.95 -40.51
N ALA A 59 -10.07 -17.75 -41.58
CA ALA A 59 -9.65 -19.14 -41.52
C ALA A 59 -8.19 -19.24 -41.08
N LYS A 60 -7.31 -18.37 -41.62
CA LYS A 60 -5.90 -18.28 -41.22
C LYS A 60 -5.71 -17.86 -39.75
N SER A 61 -6.56 -16.98 -39.20
CA SER A 61 -6.47 -16.56 -37.79
C SER A 61 -7.11 -17.55 -36.81
N ARG A 62 -8.10 -18.35 -37.24
CA ARG A 62 -8.72 -19.42 -36.45
C ARG A 62 -7.98 -20.78 -36.54
N THR A 63 -6.75 -20.81 -37.05
CA THR A 63 -5.98 -22.05 -37.34
C THR A 63 -5.49 -22.83 -36.12
N GLN A 64 -5.83 -22.46 -34.89
CA GLN A 64 -5.65 -23.38 -33.77
C GLN A 64 -6.68 -24.51 -33.88
N THR A 65 -6.32 -25.50 -34.67
CA THR A 65 -6.98 -26.80 -34.71
C THR A 65 -6.85 -27.45 -33.34
N LEU A 66 -7.95 -28.02 -32.85
CA LEU A 66 -7.92 -28.81 -31.64
C LEU A 66 -7.00 -30.00 -31.88
N LYS A 67 -6.04 -30.22 -30.98
CA LYS A 67 -5.18 -31.39 -31.03
C LYS A 67 -6.04 -32.63 -30.83
N VAL A 68 -5.62 -33.72 -31.46
CA VAL A 68 -6.22 -35.05 -31.23
C VAL A 68 -6.23 -35.33 -29.72
N PRO A 69 -7.35 -35.77 -29.15
CA PRO A 69 -7.42 -36.06 -27.72
C PRO A 69 -6.39 -37.14 -27.35
N LEU A 70 -5.78 -36.97 -26.18
CA LEU A 70 -4.82 -37.94 -25.66
C LEU A 70 -5.52 -39.25 -25.31
N GLU A 71 -4.77 -40.35 -25.34
CA GLU A 71 -5.21 -41.64 -24.82
C GLU A 71 -5.66 -41.52 -23.36
N LYS A 72 -6.73 -42.21 -22.99
CA LYS A 72 -7.34 -42.14 -21.64
C LYS A 72 -6.32 -42.17 -20.48
N PRO A 73 -5.34 -43.10 -20.41
CA PRO A 73 -4.38 -43.12 -19.30
C PRO A 73 -3.48 -41.88 -19.25
N GLN A 74 -3.15 -41.29 -20.40
CA GLN A 74 -2.36 -40.05 -20.48
C GLN A 74 -3.21 -38.84 -20.08
N ALA A 75 -4.45 -38.77 -20.57
CA ALA A 75 -5.40 -37.71 -20.21
C ALA A 75 -5.66 -37.67 -18.69
N LEU A 76 -5.93 -38.82 -18.07
CA LEU A 76 -6.12 -38.94 -16.62
C LEU A 76 -4.86 -38.60 -15.81
N ARG A 77 -3.66 -38.78 -16.37
CA ARG A 77 -2.41 -38.35 -15.72
C ARG A 77 -2.31 -36.82 -15.72
N VAL A 78 -2.64 -36.18 -16.83
CA VAL A 78 -2.64 -34.71 -16.95
C VAL A 78 -3.70 -34.11 -16.02
N GLU A 79 -4.91 -34.68 -15.99
CA GLU A 79 -5.99 -34.21 -15.12
C GLU A 79 -5.60 -34.31 -13.64
N ARG A 80 -5.00 -35.44 -13.23
CA ARG A 80 -4.50 -35.60 -11.85
C ARG A 80 -3.38 -34.62 -11.52
N ALA A 81 -2.45 -34.37 -12.44
CA ALA A 81 -1.38 -33.40 -12.23
C ALA A 81 -1.96 -31.98 -12.03
N ALA A 82 -2.89 -31.58 -12.89
CA ALA A 82 -3.57 -30.29 -12.77
C ALA A 82 -4.42 -30.19 -11.48
N GLY A 83 -5.06 -31.29 -11.07
CA GLY A 83 -5.79 -31.37 -9.80
C GLY A 83 -4.85 -31.25 -8.60
N TYR A 84 -3.69 -31.92 -8.64
CA TYR A 84 -2.68 -31.84 -7.60
C TYR A 84 -2.13 -30.43 -7.43
N GLU A 85 -1.83 -29.71 -8.52
CA GLU A 85 -1.37 -28.32 -8.44
C GLU A 85 -2.39 -27.42 -7.74
N LYS A 86 -3.68 -27.54 -8.08
CA LYS A 86 -4.74 -26.77 -7.42
C LYS A 86 -4.84 -27.08 -5.93
N VAL A 87 -4.84 -28.37 -5.57
CA VAL A 87 -4.92 -28.80 -4.17
C VAL A 87 -3.68 -28.37 -3.39
N LYS A 88 -2.49 -28.46 -4.00
CA LYS A 88 -1.24 -27.97 -3.41
C LYS A 88 -1.33 -26.48 -3.10
N ASP A 89 -1.86 -25.68 -4.03
CA ASP A 89 -2.05 -24.25 -3.83
C ASP A 89 -3.07 -23.95 -2.71
N GLU A 90 -4.13 -24.75 -2.59
CA GLU A 90 -5.12 -24.62 -1.51
C GLU A 90 -4.54 -24.99 -0.14
N ILE A 91 -3.77 -26.07 -0.06
CA ILE A 91 -3.09 -26.50 1.17
C ILE A 91 -2.03 -25.49 1.57
N SER A 92 -1.28 -24.93 0.61
CA SER A 92 -0.23 -23.95 0.90
C SER A 92 -0.76 -22.69 1.60
N ARG A 93 -2.04 -22.33 1.41
CA ARG A 93 -2.68 -21.24 2.17
C ARG A 93 -2.67 -21.47 3.68
N TRP A 94 -2.59 -22.72 4.12
CA TRP A 94 -2.51 -23.09 5.53
C TRP A 94 -1.08 -23.12 6.08
N ASP A 95 -0.05 -23.01 5.23
CA ASP A 95 1.36 -23.09 5.65
C ASP A 95 1.70 -22.08 6.75
N ASP A 96 1.21 -20.84 6.63
CA ASP A 96 1.47 -19.78 7.61
C ASP A 96 0.82 -20.08 8.97
N THR A 97 -0.41 -20.62 8.97
CA THR A 97 -1.09 -21.03 10.21
C THR A 97 -0.38 -22.20 10.89
N VAL A 98 0.09 -23.17 10.10
CA VAL A 98 0.82 -24.33 10.61
C VAL A 98 2.18 -23.91 11.17
N LYS A 99 2.92 -23.05 10.45
CA LYS A 99 4.19 -22.49 10.94
C LYS A 99 3.99 -21.65 12.19
N GLY A 100 2.96 -20.81 12.24
CA GLY A 100 2.58 -20.05 13.42
C GLY A 100 2.34 -20.96 14.63
N ASN A 101 1.58 -22.04 14.46
CA ASN A 101 1.33 -23.02 15.52
C ASN A 101 2.58 -23.80 15.93
N ARG A 102 3.50 -24.12 15.00
CA ARG A 102 4.77 -24.80 15.31
C ARG A 102 5.76 -23.91 16.04
N ASN A 103 5.76 -22.61 15.75
CA ASN A 103 6.67 -21.64 16.36
C ASN A 103 6.13 -21.09 17.69
N ALA A 104 4.84 -21.29 17.99
CA ALA A 104 4.25 -20.83 19.24
C ALA A 104 4.80 -21.62 20.43
N GLU A 105 5.24 -20.92 21.48
CA GLU A 105 5.77 -21.54 22.70
C GLU A 105 4.71 -22.35 23.46
N GLN A 106 3.45 -21.91 23.40
CA GLN A 106 2.32 -22.58 24.03
C GLN A 106 1.09 -22.54 23.12
N LEU A 107 0.44 -23.69 22.96
CA LEU A 107 -0.87 -23.83 22.31
C LEU A 107 -1.93 -24.14 23.36
N ILE A 108 -2.98 -23.32 23.43
CA ILE A 108 -4.10 -23.49 24.37
C ILE A 108 -5.30 -24.05 23.59
N PHE A 109 -5.75 -25.23 23.99
CA PHE A 109 -6.91 -25.90 23.40
C PHE A 109 -8.15 -25.73 24.30
N PRO A 110 -9.36 -25.55 23.72
CA PRO A 110 -9.67 -25.59 22.29
C PRO A 110 -9.23 -24.32 21.53
N LEU A 111 -8.65 -24.49 20.33
CA LEU A 111 -8.14 -23.38 19.50
C LEU A 111 -9.27 -22.46 19.01
N ASN A 112 -10.40 -23.03 18.62
CA ASN A 112 -11.57 -22.29 18.16
C ASN A 112 -12.44 -21.91 19.36
N GLN A 113 -12.01 -20.90 20.11
CA GLN A 113 -12.83 -20.38 21.20
C GLN A 113 -14.00 -19.55 20.64
N PRO A 114 -15.23 -19.71 21.17
CA PRO A 114 -16.33 -18.83 20.81
C PRO A 114 -15.91 -17.40 21.13
N SER A 115 -16.11 -16.48 20.18
CA SER A 115 -15.65 -15.11 20.37
C SER A 115 -16.42 -14.46 21.52
N LEU A 116 -15.78 -14.30 22.67
CA LEU A 116 -16.30 -13.53 23.82
C LEU A 116 -16.18 -12.02 23.53
N LYS A 117 -16.67 -11.59 22.37
CA LYS A 117 -16.72 -10.17 22.04
C LYS A 117 -17.75 -9.53 22.96
N MET A 118 -17.28 -8.68 23.87
CA MET A 118 -18.16 -7.73 24.58
C MET A 118 -18.89 -6.90 23.52
N CYS A 119 -20.22 -6.97 23.50
CA CYS A 119 -21.02 -6.13 22.61
C CYS A 119 -20.64 -4.66 22.84
N SER A 120 -20.43 -3.93 21.76
CA SER A 120 -20.21 -2.48 21.84
C SER A 120 -21.39 -1.84 22.56
N SER A 121 -21.16 -0.79 23.36
CA SER A 121 -22.25 -0.12 24.09
C SER A 121 -23.41 0.28 23.16
N LYS A 122 -23.12 0.65 21.90
CA LYS A 122 -24.12 0.95 20.88
C LYS A 122 -24.94 -0.27 20.44
N GLU A 123 -24.30 -1.43 20.29
CA GLU A 123 -24.97 -2.70 19.96
C GLU A 123 -25.80 -3.22 21.13
N PHE A 124 -25.37 -2.94 22.36
CA PHE A 124 -26.16 -3.24 23.55
C PHE A 124 -27.41 -2.36 23.63
N THR A 125 -27.27 -1.04 23.41
CA THR A 125 -28.41 -0.12 23.41
C THR A 125 -29.39 -0.39 22.26
N SER A 126 -28.93 -0.83 21.08
CA SER A 126 -29.83 -1.11 19.95
C SER A 126 -30.69 -2.36 20.17
N LYS A 127 -30.21 -3.32 20.97
CA LYS A 127 -30.96 -4.53 21.34
C LYS A 127 -31.94 -4.30 22.50
N PHE A 128 -31.87 -3.15 23.16
CA PHE A 128 -32.74 -2.84 24.29
C PHE A 128 -34.20 -2.70 23.85
N LYS A 129 -35.08 -3.48 24.46
CA LYS A 129 -36.53 -3.42 24.24
C LYS A 129 -37.20 -3.09 25.58
N PRO A 130 -38.01 -2.02 25.67
CA PRO A 130 -38.71 -1.65 26.89
C PRO A 130 -39.71 -2.74 27.27
N LYS A 131 -39.62 -3.27 28.50
CA LYS A 131 -40.49 -4.35 29.00
C LYS A 131 -41.47 -3.86 30.05
N THR A 132 -41.05 -2.92 30.89
CA THR A 132 -41.91 -2.39 31.96
C THR A 132 -42.82 -1.28 31.42
N PRO A 133 -44.01 -1.06 32.02
CA PRO A 133 -44.92 0.00 31.58
C PRO A 133 -44.25 1.38 31.63
N LEU A 134 -43.40 1.61 32.62
CA LEU A 134 -42.61 2.83 32.76
C LEU A 134 -41.57 2.97 31.64
N GLU A 135 -40.85 1.90 31.29
CA GLU A 135 -39.90 1.92 30.17
C GLU A 135 -40.60 2.15 28.82
N GLN A 136 -41.80 1.60 28.64
CA GLN A 136 -42.59 1.80 27.42
C GLN A 136 -42.99 3.27 27.26
N GLN A 137 -43.54 3.88 28.32
CA GLN A 137 -43.89 5.30 28.37
C GLN A 137 -42.67 6.20 28.10
N ILE A 138 -41.53 5.91 28.75
CA ILE A 138 -40.29 6.66 28.52
C ILE A 138 -39.82 6.51 27.06
N SER A 139 -39.91 5.31 26.49
CA SER A 139 -39.50 5.07 25.10
C SER A 139 -40.40 5.79 24.09
N GLU A 140 -41.70 5.87 24.35
CA GLU A 140 -42.66 6.61 23.53
C GLU A 140 -42.38 8.10 23.57
N LEU A 141 -42.12 8.64 24.77
CA LEU A 141 -41.75 10.03 24.98
C LEU A 141 -40.43 10.36 24.25
N LEU A 142 -39.40 9.52 24.38
CA LEU A 142 -38.11 9.71 23.69
C LEU A 142 -38.22 9.61 22.16
N ARG A 143 -39.14 8.80 21.63
CA ARG A 143 -39.38 8.68 20.18
C ARG A 143 -40.06 9.93 19.61
N GLY A 144 -40.96 10.54 20.37
CA GLY A 144 -41.68 11.75 19.98
C GLY A 144 -40.84 13.02 20.03
N ASN A 145 -39.91 13.11 20.99
CA ASN A 145 -39.15 14.34 21.24
C ASN A 145 -37.69 14.24 20.76
N LYS A 146 -37.39 14.82 19.59
CA LYS A 146 -36.00 15.03 19.12
C LYS A 146 -35.28 16.22 19.78
N ASN A 147 -35.98 17.01 20.60
CA ASN A 147 -35.44 18.22 21.21
C ASN A 147 -35.07 17.98 22.68
N VAL A 148 -33.84 17.55 22.94
CA VAL A 148 -33.23 17.56 24.29
C VAL A 148 -32.60 18.93 24.58
N GLN A 149 -33.25 20.02 24.15
CA GLN A 149 -32.68 21.38 24.24
C GLN A 149 -33.72 22.44 24.66
N ALA A 150 -34.86 22.03 25.22
CA ALA A 150 -35.90 22.96 25.67
C ALA A 150 -36.14 22.80 27.18
N GLU A 151 -35.07 22.92 27.98
CA GLU A 151 -35.19 22.80 29.45
C GLU A 151 -35.30 24.15 30.18
N ASP A 152 -35.19 25.27 29.48
CA ASP A 152 -35.22 26.58 30.14
C ASP A 152 -36.64 27.07 30.48
N GLN A 153 -37.69 26.45 29.93
CA GLN A 153 -39.08 26.94 30.06
C GLN A 153 -39.95 26.14 31.03
N ALA A 154 -39.47 25.01 31.55
CA ALA A 154 -40.22 24.17 32.51
C ALA A 154 -39.85 24.43 33.98
N LEU A 155 -39.14 25.53 34.27
CA LEU A 155 -38.48 25.76 35.56
C LEU A 155 -39.33 26.48 36.62
N THR A 156 -40.61 26.75 36.35
CA THR A 156 -41.39 27.68 37.18
C THR A 156 -42.36 27.03 38.17
N SER A 157 -42.52 25.69 38.19
CA SER A 157 -43.53 25.04 39.07
C SER A 157 -43.11 23.70 39.70
N MET A 158 -41.85 23.53 40.14
CA MET A 158 -41.38 22.23 40.69
C MET A 158 -41.32 22.18 42.22
N SER A 159 -41.47 20.98 42.79
CA SER A 159 -41.34 20.71 44.24
C SER A 159 -39.88 20.73 44.72
N LEU A 160 -39.64 20.95 46.02
CA LEU A 160 -38.28 21.03 46.61
C LEU A 160 -37.41 19.78 46.38
N LYS A 161 -38.01 18.59 46.40
CA LYS A 161 -37.29 17.32 46.19
C LYS A 161 -36.80 17.19 44.75
N GLU A 162 -37.66 17.53 43.82
CA GLU A 162 -37.36 17.49 42.39
C GLU A 162 -36.32 18.55 41.99
N ALA A 163 -36.36 19.73 42.60
CA ALA A 163 -35.33 20.75 42.41
C ALA A 163 -33.93 20.27 42.86
N LEU A 164 -33.84 19.50 43.95
CA LEU A 164 -32.59 18.92 44.42
C LEU A 164 -32.06 17.81 43.50
N GLU A 165 -32.95 16.95 43.02
CA GLU A 165 -32.60 15.89 42.07
C GLU A 165 -32.09 16.47 40.75
N ARG A 166 -32.79 17.47 40.20
CA ARG A 166 -32.32 18.20 39.01
C ARG A 166 -30.97 18.89 39.24
N ARG A 167 -30.75 19.49 40.40
CA ARG A 167 -29.45 20.10 40.72
C ARG A 167 -28.33 19.06 40.71
N LYS A 168 -28.57 17.86 41.23
CA LYS A 168 -27.60 16.75 41.20
C LYS A 168 -27.35 16.28 39.77
N GLU A 169 -28.41 16.17 38.97
CA GLU A 169 -28.31 15.79 37.56
C GLU A 169 -27.52 16.81 36.73
N LEU A 170 -27.81 18.10 36.91
CA LEU A 170 -27.06 19.20 36.27
C LEU A 170 -25.59 19.24 36.71
N ALA A 171 -25.31 18.98 37.99
CA ALA A 171 -23.93 18.89 38.46
C ALA A 171 -23.19 17.72 37.77
N LYS A 172 -23.86 16.57 37.63
CA LYS A 172 -23.32 15.39 36.94
C LYS A 172 -23.11 15.66 35.44
N SER A 173 -24.05 16.32 34.76
CA SER A 173 -23.94 16.63 33.33
C SER A 173 -22.79 17.61 33.06
N ARG A 174 -22.65 18.66 33.88
CA ARG A 174 -21.53 19.62 33.81
C ARG A 174 -20.18 18.94 34.04
N ALA A 175 -20.09 18.03 35.01
CA ALA A 175 -18.87 17.27 35.27
C ALA A 175 -18.50 16.38 34.07
N LEU A 176 -19.46 15.67 33.47
CA LEU A 176 -19.23 14.85 32.29
C LEU A 176 -18.78 15.67 31.08
N GLN A 177 -19.39 16.82 30.84
CA GLN A 177 -18.98 17.75 29.77
C GLN A 177 -17.54 18.24 30.00
N SER A 178 -17.19 18.61 31.23
CA SER A 178 -15.81 19.02 31.57
C SER A 178 -14.79 17.90 31.33
N TYR A 179 -15.11 16.65 31.66
CA TYR A 179 -14.24 15.51 31.37
C TYR A 179 -14.06 15.25 29.88
N GLN A 180 -15.14 15.39 29.10
CA GLN A 180 -15.05 15.29 27.65
C GLN A 180 -14.21 16.42 27.05
N GLU A 181 -14.40 17.65 27.53
CA GLU A 181 -13.64 18.81 27.08
C GLU A 181 -12.15 18.68 27.42
N THR A 182 -11.80 18.27 28.64
CA THR A 182 -10.40 18.03 29.04
C THR A 182 -9.77 16.91 28.22
N LYS A 183 -10.51 15.82 27.94
CA LYS A 183 -10.05 14.74 27.04
C LYS A 183 -9.83 15.25 25.61
N ALA A 184 -10.75 16.06 25.07
CA ALA A 184 -10.64 16.65 23.74
C ALA A 184 -9.45 17.63 23.66
N ARG A 185 -9.29 18.52 24.64
CA ARG A 185 -8.13 19.42 24.77
C ARG A 185 -6.82 18.64 24.82
N ARG A 186 -6.75 17.55 25.60
CA ARG A 186 -5.59 16.66 25.66
C ARG A 186 -5.30 16.02 24.29
N GLN A 187 -6.33 15.50 23.62
CA GLN A 187 -6.18 14.89 22.30
C GLN A 187 -5.72 15.92 21.25
N ASN A 188 -6.26 17.14 21.26
CA ASN A 188 -5.84 18.24 20.38
C ASN A 188 -4.38 18.62 20.63
N LYS A 189 -3.94 18.66 21.90
CA LYS A 189 -2.55 18.91 22.26
C LYS A 189 -1.62 17.79 21.77
N ILE A 190 -2.05 16.53 21.90
CA ILE A 190 -1.30 15.38 21.36
C ILE A 190 -1.18 15.51 19.84
N LYS A 191 -2.29 15.72 19.13
CA LYS A 191 -2.33 15.87 17.67
C LYS A 191 -1.50 17.05 17.17
N SER A 192 -1.58 18.20 17.83
CA SER A 192 -0.78 19.39 17.49
C SER A 192 0.71 19.13 17.70
N LYS A 193 1.09 18.52 18.83
CA LYS A 193 2.50 18.13 19.08
C LYS A 193 3.01 17.14 18.05
N THR A 194 2.23 16.10 17.72
CA THR A 194 2.61 15.13 16.69
C THR A 194 2.70 15.79 15.32
N TYR A 195 1.74 16.64 14.96
CA TYR A 195 1.75 17.40 13.70
C TYR A 195 3.02 18.23 13.57
N HIS A 196 3.35 19.06 14.57
CA HIS A 196 4.56 19.87 14.53
C HIS A 196 5.84 19.02 14.53
N ARG A 197 5.85 17.85 15.17
CA ARG A 197 6.99 16.92 15.12
C ARG A 197 7.17 16.34 13.71
N LEU A 198 6.10 15.88 13.06
CA LEU A 198 6.15 15.39 11.68
C LEU A 198 6.51 16.51 10.71
N LEU A 199 5.88 17.68 10.83
CA LEU A 199 6.16 18.85 9.99
C LEU A 199 7.63 19.27 10.07
N LYS A 200 8.23 19.27 11.26
CA LYS A 200 9.68 19.54 11.41
C LYS A 200 10.51 18.48 10.69
N ARG A 201 10.18 17.20 10.83
CA ARG A 201 10.87 16.10 10.15
C ARG A 201 10.76 16.20 8.62
N GLU A 202 9.60 16.57 8.11
CA GLU A 202 9.37 16.80 6.67
C GLU A 202 10.15 17.99 6.15
N LYS A 203 10.13 19.13 6.85
CA LYS A 203 10.95 20.30 6.50
C LYS A 203 12.44 19.97 6.44
N MET A 204 12.97 19.22 7.41
CA MET A 204 14.36 18.78 7.39
C MET A 204 14.67 17.88 6.19
N LYS A 205 13.77 16.95 5.84
CA LYS A 205 13.92 16.11 4.63
C LYS A 205 13.89 16.94 3.35
N ASN A 206 12.99 17.92 3.26
CA ASN A 206 12.89 18.80 2.09
C ASN A 206 14.15 19.65 1.93
N HIS A 207 14.69 20.20 3.02
CA HIS A 207 15.96 20.94 2.96
C HIS A 207 17.15 20.10 2.49
N VAL A 208 17.20 18.81 2.86
CA VAL A 208 18.23 17.89 2.34
C VAL A 208 18.06 17.69 0.83
N LYS A 209 16.83 17.44 0.37
CA LYS A 209 16.53 17.29 -1.06
C LYS A 209 16.78 18.56 -1.87
N GLU A 210 16.41 19.72 -1.32
CA GLU A 210 16.70 21.03 -1.92
C GLU A 210 18.20 21.22 -2.06
N PHE A 211 18.99 20.88 -1.04
CA PHE A 211 20.45 20.96 -1.11
C PHE A 211 21.05 20.02 -2.16
N GLU A 212 20.54 18.78 -2.26
CA GLU A 212 20.96 17.82 -3.30
C GLU A 212 20.62 18.33 -4.71
N ALA A 213 19.41 18.86 -4.92
CA ALA A 213 19.00 19.43 -6.20
C ALA A 213 19.81 20.70 -6.55
N LEU A 214 20.10 21.57 -5.58
CA LEU A 214 20.94 22.74 -5.80
C LEU A 214 22.37 22.35 -6.18
N LYS A 215 22.91 21.26 -5.63
CA LYS A 215 24.23 20.76 -6.00
C LYS A 215 24.29 20.32 -7.47
N GLU A 216 23.19 19.77 -8.01
CA GLU A 216 23.11 19.29 -9.39
C GLU A 216 22.85 20.42 -10.40
N HIS A 217 22.03 21.41 -10.05
CA HIS A 217 21.59 22.45 -10.99
C HIS A 217 22.37 23.78 -10.86
N ASP A 218 22.68 24.24 -9.65
CA ASP A 218 23.24 25.57 -9.37
C ASP A 218 24.36 25.50 -8.31
N PRO A 219 25.62 25.22 -8.70
CA PRO A 219 26.73 25.01 -7.76
C PRO A 219 27.04 26.25 -6.91
N GLU A 220 26.85 27.46 -7.43
CA GLU A 220 27.07 28.72 -6.69
C GLU A 220 26.12 28.89 -5.50
N LYS A 221 24.83 28.58 -5.68
CA LYS A 221 23.85 28.64 -4.59
C LYS A 221 24.06 27.53 -3.55
N ALA A 222 24.59 26.39 -3.98
CA ALA A 222 24.99 25.31 -3.07
C ALA A 222 26.16 25.74 -2.16
N LEU A 223 27.14 26.47 -2.71
CA LEU A 223 28.23 27.06 -1.93
C LEU A 223 27.71 28.08 -0.90
N GLU A 224 26.80 28.97 -1.28
CA GLU A 224 26.20 29.94 -0.35
C GLU A 224 25.46 29.23 0.81
N LYS A 225 24.73 28.14 0.51
CA LYS A 225 24.08 27.32 1.54
C LYS A 225 25.09 26.66 2.47
N LEU A 226 26.24 26.25 1.95
CA LEU A 226 27.34 25.67 2.74
C LEU A 226 27.98 26.72 3.66
N GLU A 227 28.20 27.94 3.17
CA GLU A 227 28.66 29.07 3.99
C GLU A 227 27.67 29.42 5.12
N GLN A 228 26.37 29.36 4.85
CA GLN A 228 25.33 29.55 5.88
C GLN A 228 25.41 28.46 6.97
N LEU A 229 25.76 27.21 6.63
CA LEU A 229 25.98 26.15 7.62
C LEU A 229 27.27 26.39 8.43
N ASP A 230 28.31 26.91 7.80
CA ASP A 230 29.57 27.26 8.47
C ASP A 230 29.40 28.43 9.43
N LYS A 231 28.61 29.45 9.07
CA LYS A 231 28.20 30.54 9.99
C LYS A 231 27.49 29.99 11.22
N LYS A 232 26.51 29.08 11.04
CA LYS A 232 25.83 28.40 12.15
C LYS A 232 26.78 27.58 13.01
N ARG A 233 27.82 26.98 12.41
CA ARG A 233 28.87 26.26 13.16
C ARG A 233 29.70 27.21 14.03
N ILE A 234 30.08 28.37 13.50
CA ILE A 234 30.81 29.39 14.25
C ILE A 234 29.94 29.89 15.41
N GLU A 235 28.68 30.25 15.14
CA GLU A 235 27.72 30.67 16.16
C GLU A 235 27.53 29.61 17.25
N GLU A 236 27.44 28.33 16.90
CA GLU A 236 27.31 27.24 17.87
C GLU A 236 28.57 27.08 18.73
N ARG A 237 29.76 27.25 18.15
CA ARG A 237 31.03 27.21 18.90
C ARG A 237 31.15 28.40 19.85
N MET A 238 30.69 29.57 19.44
CA MET A 238 30.70 30.79 20.27
C MET A 238 29.68 30.71 21.41
N THR A 239 28.46 30.27 21.12
CA THR A 239 27.35 30.30 22.09
C THR A 239 27.23 29.03 22.93
N LEU A 240 27.82 27.91 22.50
CA LEU A 240 27.78 26.60 23.17
C LEU A 240 26.35 26.11 23.50
N LYS A 241 25.37 26.55 22.71
CA LYS A 241 23.94 26.44 23.00
C LYS A 241 23.44 25.00 23.12
N HIS A 242 23.97 24.08 22.32
CA HIS A 242 23.56 22.68 22.26
C HIS A 242 24.54 21.72 22.93
N LYS A 243 25.47 22.21 23.76
CA LYS A 243 26.43 21.38 24.53
C LYS A 243 25.82 20.70 25.77
N GLY A 244 24.53 20.93 26.05
CA GLY A 244 23.82 20.31 27.17
C GLY A 244 24.08 20.94 28.55
N ALA A 245 24.75 22.09 28.62
CA ALA A 245 25.07 22.76 29.88
C ALA A 245 23.97 23.69 30.43
N GLY A 246 22.94 24.00 29.63
CA GLY A 246 21.86 24.93 30.00
C GLY A 246 20.89 24.38 31.05
N LYS A 247 20.17 25.28 31.74
CA LYS A 247 19.16 24.92 32.76
C LYS A 247 18.11 23.93 32.24
N TRP A 248 17.68 24.10 30.98
CA TRP A 248 16.75 23.17 30.32
C TRP A 248 17.32 21.77 30.19
N ALA A 249 18.56 21.65 29.70
CA ALA A 249 19.23 20.37 29.51
C ALA A 249 19.47 19.65 30.85
N LYS A 250 19.87 20.39 31.89
CA LYS A 250 20.01 19.85 33.26
C LYS A 250 18.68 19.31 33.80
N LEU A 251 17.59 20.08 33.66
CA LEU A 251 16.26 19.65 34.10
C LEU A 251 15.79 18.41 33.31
N GLN A 252 16.04 18.39 32.00
CA GLN A 252 15.64 17.29 31.15
C GLN A 252 16.48 16.04 31.38
N ALA A 253 17.75 16.18 31.77
CA ALA A 253 18.61 15.08 32.21
C ALA A 253 18.14 14.46 33.53
N ILE A 254 17.57 15.23 34.45
CA ILE A 254 16.95 14.66 35.66
C ILE A 254 15.67 13.90 35.29
N ARG A 255 14.86 14.48 34.39
CA ARG A 255 13.58 13.88 33.98
C ARG A 255 13.73 12.69 33.04
N SER A 256 14.81 12.60 32.28
CA SER A 256 15.08 11.50 31.34
C SER A 256 15.20 10.14 32.01
N LYS A 257 15.45 10.10 33.34
CA LYS A 257 15.42 8.87 34.13
C LYS A 257 14.03 8.22 34.16
N TYR A 258 12.96 9.01 34.07
CA TYR A 258 11.58 8.55 34.25
C TYR A 258 10.67 8.79 33.03
N ASP A 259 11.02 9.73 32.14
CA ASP A 259 10.23 10.08 30.95
C ASP A 259 11.05 9.88 29.66
N GLU A 260 10.57 9.01 28.79
CA GLU A 260 11.20 8.71 27.51
C GLU A 260 11.22 9.93 26.58
N ASN A 261 10.17 10.74 26.57
CA ASN A 261 10.15 11.96 25.75
C ASN A 261 11.24 12.94 26.20
N ALA A 262 11.54 12.94 27.50
CA ALA A 262 12.60 13.77 28.03
C ALA A 262 13.97 13.31 27.56
N ARG A 263 14.19 11.99 27.58
CA ARG A 263 15.40 11.36 27.03
C ARG A 263 15.59 11.66 25.55
N GLU A 264 14.55 11.49 24.74
CA GLU A 264 14.58 11.78 23.30
C GLU A 264 14.94 13.24 23.02
N SER A 265 14.28 14.18 23.71
CA SER A 265 14.53 15.61 23.48
C SER A 265 15.95 16.06 23.90
N LEU A 266 16.52 15.46 24.96
CA LEU A 266 17.90 15.70 25.38
C LEU A 266 18.87 15.15 24.32
N ALA A 267 18.61 13.93 23.84
CA ALA A 267 19.40 13.30 22.80
C ALA A 267 19.35 14.10 21.48
N ASP A 268 18.18 14.62 21.10
CA ASP A 268 18.02 15.49 19.93
C ASP A 268 18.83 16.79 20.07
N GLN A 269 18.82 17.43 21.25
CA GLN A 269 19.62 18.63 21.49
C GLN A 269 21.12 18.34 21.30
N LEU A 270 21.62 17.25 21.88
CA LEU A 270 23.01 16.83 21.74
C LEU A 270 23.35 16.41 20.30
N ARG A 271 22.40 15.80 19.58
CA ARG A 271 22.56 15.44 18.17
C ARG A 271 22.72 16.70 17.30
N ILE A 272 21.88 17.71 17.51
CA ILE A 272 21.99 19.01 16.82
C ILE A 272 23.37 19.62 17.07
N GLY A 273 23.84 19.63 18.33
CA GLY A 273 25.17 20.13 18.66
C GLY A 273 26.29 19.39 17.91
N LYS A 274 26.23 18.05 17.84
CA LYS A 274 27.18 17.23 17.08
C LYS A 274 27.11 17.49 15.58
N GLU A 275 25.91 17.57 15.01
CA GLU A 275 25.69 17.81 13.57
C GLU A 275 26.24 19.18 13.13
N VAL A 276 25.97 20.23 13.91
CA VAL A 276 26.44 21.59 13.61
C VAL A 276 27.95 21.70 13.76
N THR A 277 28.53 21.09 14.80
CA THR A 277 29.98 21.16 15.07
C THR A 277 30.82 20.17 14.27
N ARG A 278 30.21 19.18 13.59
CA ARG A 278 30.90 18.20 12.76
C ARG A 278 31.74 18.91 11.71
N LYS A 279 33.06 18.68 11.75
CA LYS A 279 33.96 19.17 10.71
C LYS A 279 33.63 18.46 9.40
N VAL A 280 33.27 19.22 8.37
CA VAL A 280 33.25 18.72 7.00
C VAL A 280 34.70 18.60 6.58
N LYS A 281 35.18 17.39 6.29
CA LYS A 281 36.49 17.22 5.65
C LYS A 281 36.38 17.89 4.28
N LYS A 282 37.13 18.96 4.07
CA LYS A 282 37.33 19.53 2.75
C LYS A 282 38.28 18.57 2.04
N SER A 283 37.85 18.00 0.92
CA SER A 283 38.68 17.16 0.06
C SER A 283 39.56 18.07 -0.77
N ASP A 284 40.63 18.59 -0.18
CA ASP A 284 41.73 19.25 -0.89
C ASP A 284 43.03 18.62 -0.38
N ASP A 285 43.53 17.64 -1.13
CA ASP A 285 44.97 17.31 -1.35
C ASP A 285 45.07 16.00 -2.15
N GLU A 286 44.89 16.08 -3.47
CA GLU A 286 45.47 15.16 -4.46
C GLU A 286 45.75 15.99 -5.73
N SER A 287 46.75 16.87 -5.65
CA SER A 287 47.40 17.44 -6.83
C SER A 287 48.72 18.07 -6.40
N ASP A 288 49.76 17.25 -6.22
CA ASP A 288 51.17 17.62 -6.41
C ASP A 288 52.02 16.34 -6.27
N GLU A 289 52.31 15.70 -7.40
CA GLU A 289 53.51 14.89 -7.68
C GLU A 289 53.47 14.44 -9.17
N ASP A 290 53.89 15.37 -10.05
CA ASP A 290 54.53 15.08 -11.34
C ASP A 290 55.96 15.68 -11.27
#